data_AF-A0A1I0QRN8-F1
#
_entry.id   AF-A0A1I0QRN8-F1
#
_cell.length_a   1.000
_cell.length_b   1.000
_cell.length_c   1.000
_cell.angle_alpha   90.00
_cell.angle_beta   90.00
_cell.angle_gamma   90.00
#
_symmetry.space_group_name_H-M   'P 1'
#
loop_
_entity.id
_entity.type
_entity.pdbx_description
1 polymer ?
#
loop_
_entity_poly.entity_id
_entity_poly.type
_entity_poly.pdbx_seq_one_letter_code
_entity_poly.pdbx_strand_id
1 'polypeptide(L)'
;MKTKICTLLLCMSAIMFGCKKEAAKETHKARAATNARTLGARLQDQGAYRKLIREDRLKGAKTAALCSAVDIAYLFPAPGDQGLQGSCVSWAVAYGAKSYYERGEIGWPLTSNNHVFSPQYVYSQTHYDNSEGGGGSFFSDALNLVVNQGVSTLDVTPYDPWDAYGYQSTPNLDQRRQAFYFRNTTWSALPTRNVEEIRVHLCNREPVILGFPVYPDFDNLGPGNEVYDDLSGTSRGGHGVVIVGYDDARQAFKILNQWTQWWGLDGYGWISYNLIANNDWEAYVMYDSPNPLLGETYNATTAAGMSTIGYVSGDFNGDGNTDIIHPWDYNGNLAILVHNISGGSGTNIICNQTSTGAGSGNVGMVAGDFNGDGKCDLIQGWNNGGQLALTVFASNGSSFNVAWNSNMGQGYGNIRLLPVDMDGDGKTDIAQLWNNNGKLGIFIYRSTGTSYYQAAYLPTDNGTNNVGFFPADWNGDGKTDIIQCWNNGGALGIIVYGSNGSGYTVVHSGTAPQGYGNVGLVPLDYDGDGKTDFVQCWNKNGILNLILYRSTGSSFEYIGNYATMEGPTNYGMLPVKRAGMKDGIAQIWKNGSSTAIFRYDVLNYQ
;
A
#
# COMPACT_ATOMS: atom_id res chain seq x y z
N MET A 1 -50.19 -21.00 36.11
CA MET A 1 -50.26 -20.10 37.29
C MET A 1 -49.27 -20.62 38.32
N LYS A 2 -48.29 -19.92 38.90
CA LYS A 2 -47.68 -18.57 38.89
C LYS A 2 -46.23 -18.82 39.39
N THR A 3 -45.14 -18.48 38.66
CA THR A 3 -44.21 -17.34 38.92
C THR A 3 -43.88 -17.06 40.41
N LYS A 4 -42.66 -16.76 40.90
CA LYS A 4 -41.27 -16.63 40.40
C LYS A 4 -40.36 -16.24 41.61
N ILE A 5 -39.01 -16.34 41.44
CA ILE A 5 -37.89 -15.62 42.11
C ILE A 5 -37.22 -16.34 43.30
N CYS A 6 -36.06 -17.01 43.07
CA CYS A 6 -34.63 -16.58 43.17
C CYS A 6 -34.09 -16.64 44.63
N THR A 7 -32.88 -17.07 45.00
CA THR A 7 -31.56 -17.27 44.35
C THR A 7 -30.78 -18.22 45.26
N LEU A 8 -30.00 -19.18 44.75
CA LEU A 8 -28.88 -19.77 45.51
C LEU A 8 -27.68 -19.96 44.58
N LEU A 9 -26.68 -19.10 44.75
CA LEU A 9 -25.37 -19.16 44.12
C LEU A 9 -24.38 -19.79 45.11
N LEU A 10 -23.73 -20.87 44.69
CA LEU A 10 -22.44 -21.41 45.18
C LEU A 10 -21.82 -22.09 43.95
N CYS A 11 -20.54 -22.01 43.61
CA CYS A 11 -19.36 -21.38 44.19
C CYS A 11 -18.26 -21.50 43.11
N MET A 12 -17.50 -20.44 42.82
CA MET A 12 -16.08 -20.59 42.45
C MET A 12 -15.32 -19.28 42.72
N SER A 13 -14.67 -19.28 43.89
CA SER A 13 -13.37 -18.67 44.23
C SER A 13 -13.03 -17.28 43.69
N ALA A 14 -13.25 -16.27 44.54
CA ALA A 14 -12.34 -15.13 44.66
C ALA A 14 -11.42 -15.38 45.86
N ILE A 15 -10.11 -15.51 45.63
CA ILE A 15 -9.09 -15.39 46.67
C ILE A 15 -8.39 -14.05 46.43
N MET A 16 -8.71 -13.07 47.28
CA MET A 16 -7.88 -11.89 47.44
C MET A 16 -6.62 -12.28 48.23
N PHE A 17 -5.45 -12.22 47.58
CA PHE A 17 -4.18 -12.04 48.27
C PHE A 17 -3.66 -10.64 47.96
N GLY A 18 -3.86 -9.73 48.91
CA GLY A 18 -3.00 -8.57 49.04
C GLY A 18 -1.63 -9.06 49.48
N CYS A 19 -0.65 -8.97 48.59
CA CYS A 19 0.75 -9.18 48.92
C CYS A 19 1.50 -7.87 48.68
N LYS A 20 1.96 -7.26 49.78
CA LYS A 20 2.89 -6.13 49.78
C LYS A 20 4.08 -6.49 48.89
N LYS A 21 4.29 -5.73 47.82
CA LYS A 21 5.53 -5.78 47.05
C LYS A 21 6.61 -5.16 47.95
N GLU A 22 7.46 -5.98 48.53
CA GLU A 22 8.72 -5.52 49.12
C GLU A 22 9.47 -4.74 48.04
N ALA A 23 9.65 -3.45 48.28
CA ALA A 23 10.54 -2.63 47.49
C ALA A 23 11.95 -3.15 47.71
N ALA A 24 12.46 -3.91 46.75
CA ALA A 24 13.89 -4.09 46.61
C ALA A 24 14.49 -2.68 46.48
N LYS A 25 15.16 -2.22 47.53
CA LYS A 25 16.07 -1.09 47.47
C LYS A 25 17.19 -1.50 46.51
N GLU A 26 16.99 -1.25 45.22
CA GLU A 26 18.12 -1.08 44.33
C GLU A 26 18.88 0.14 44.85
N THR A 27 20.03 -0.13 45.42
CA THR A 27 21.05 0.88 45.65
C THR A 27 21.42 1.45 44.29
N HIS A 28 20.78 2.56 43.92
CA HIS A 28 21.32 3.49 42.93
C HIS A 28 22.68 3.93 43.45
N LYS A 29 23.73 3.21 43.05
CA LYS A 29 25.05 3.82 42.93
C LYS A 29 24.87 4.89 41.87
N ALA A 30 24.63 6.12 42.34
CA ALA A 30 24.82 7.33 41.56
C ALA A 30 26.27 7.31 41.08
N ARG A 31 26.50 6.67 39.93
CA ARG A 31 27.70 6.87 39.14
C ARG A 31 27.44 8.20 38.46
N ALA A 32 28.22 9.21 38.82
CA ALA A 32 28.17 10.52 38.20
C ALA A 32 28.22 10.34 36.67
N ALA A 33 27.07 10.49 36.03
CA ALA A 33 26.97 10.53 34.58
C ALA A 33 27.65 11.83 34.17
N THR A 34 28.82 11.72 33.54
CA THR A 34 29.35 12.82 32.74
C THR A 34 28.27 13.20 31.74
N ASN A 35 27.86 14.48 31.71
CA ASN A 35 26.86 15.10 30.83
C ASN A 35 27.24 15.04 29.32
N ALA A 36 27.85 13.96 28.84
CA ALA A 36 28.28 13.82 27.46
C ALA A 36 27.10 13.28 26.63
N ARG A 37 26.41 14.16 25.92
CA ARG A 37 25.32 13.80 25.00
C ARG A 37 25.88 13.18 23.73
N THR A 38 25.42 12.03 23.28
CA THR A 38 26.08 11.32 22.17
C THR A 38 25.97 12.08 20.83
N LEU A 39 27.04 12.02 20.03
CA LEU A 39 27.11 12.53 18.67
C LEU A 39 27.33 11.37 17.69
N GLY A 40 27.06 11.58 16.41
CA GLY A 40 27.26 10.51 15.44
C GLY A 40 27.01 10.87 13.98
N ALA A 41 26.91 12.16 13.62
CA ALA A 41 26.85 12.51 12.22
C ALA A 41 28.25 12.52 11.64
N ARG A 42 28.46 11.70 10.60
CA ARG A 42 29.66 11.76 9.78
C ARG A 42 29.38 12.73 8.63
N LEU A 43 30.04 13.89 8.67
CA LEU A 43 29.92 14.90 7.63
C LEU A 43 30.85 14.54 6.47
N GLN A 44 30.36 14.73 5.25
CA GLN A 44 31.07 14.47 4.01
C GLN A 44 32.19 15.48 3.78
N ASP A 45 33.19 15.04 3.01
CA ASP A 45 34.10 15.99 2.36
C ASP A 45 33.33 16.86 1.35
N GLN A 46 33.76 18.12 1.20
CA GLN A 46 33.10 19.10 0.34
C GLN A 46 32.98 18.65 -1.12
N GLY A 47 33.97 17.94 -1.65
CA GLY A 47 33.92 17.41 -3.01
C GLY A 47 32.91 16.28 -3.17
N ALA A 48 32.73 15.45 -2.12
CA ALA A 48 31.72 14.40 -2.09
C ALA A 48 30.31 14.99 -1.91
N TYR A 49 30.15 15.94 -0.98
CA TYR A 49 28.87 16.60 -0.70
C TYR A 49 28.26 17.25 -1.95
N ARG A 50 29.06 18.01 -2.71
CA ARG A 50 28.59 18.70 -3.92
C ARG A 50 27.99 17.76 -4.98
N LYS A 51 28.43 16.50 -5.03
CA LYS A 51 27.89 15.49 -5.96
C LYS A 51 26.51 14.97 -5.56
N LEU A 52 26.08 15.23 -4.32
CA LEU A 52 24.77 14.83 -3.79
C LEU A 52 23.69 15.90 -4.09
N ILE A 53 24.08 17.05 -4.64
CA ILE A 53 23.14 18.12 -5.02
C ILE A 53 22.56 17.77 -6.39
N ARG A 54 21.25 17.49 -6.42
CA ARG A 54 20.54 17.22 -7.67
C ARG A 54 20.22 18.50 -8.43
N GLU A 55 20.36 18.46 -9.74
CA GLU A 55 20.02 19.60 -10.62
C GLU A 55 18.51 19.80 -10.76
N ASP A 56 17.76 18.69 -10.73
CA ASP A 56 16.30 18.61 -10.89
C ASP A 56 15.53 18.69 -9.57
N ARG A 57 16.22 18.98 -8.46
CA ARG A 57 15.56 19.27 -7.17
C ARG A 57 14.62 20.46 -7.32
N LEU A 58 13.61 20.53 -6.45
CA LEU A 58 12.74 21.69 -6.37
C LEU A 58 13.57 22.91 -5.96
N LYS A 59 13.84 23.79 -6.92
CA LYS A 59 14.38 25.13 -6.67
C LYS A 59 13.16 25.98 -6.33
N GLY A 60 12.92 26.24 -5.06
CA GLY A 60 11.67 26.88 -4.69
C GLY A 60 11.49 28.24 -5.39
N ALA A 61 10.25 28.54 -5.76
CA ALA A 61 9.89 29.77 -6.45
C ALA A 61 10.19 30.98 -5.56
N LYS A 62 10.89 31.99 -6.08
CA LYS A 62 11.28 33.27 -5.43
C LYS A 62 10.08 34.05 -4.84
N THR A 63 9.45 33.55 -3.79
CA THR A 63 8.37 34.21 -3.04
C THR A 63 8.62 34.22 -1.54
N ALA A 64 9.87 33.99 -1.10
CA ALA A 64 10.31 34.17 0.29
C ALA A 64 10.04 35.57 0.86
N ALA A 65 9.75 36.56 0.02
CA ALA A 65 9.42 37.92 0.43
C ALA A 65 8.15 38.04 1.31
N LEU A 66 7.31 37.00 1.42
CA LEU A 66 6.05 37.03 2.21
C LEU A 66 6.11 36.22 3.52
N CYS A 67 7.27 35.68 3.87
CA CYS A 67 7.41 34.68 4.91
C CYS A 67 8.54 35.09 5.86
N SER A 68 8.32 36.08 6.73
CA SER A 68 9.39 36.62 7.61
C SER A 68 9.67 35.72 8.83
N ALA A 69 8.76 34.80 9.14
CA ALA A 69 8.94 33.78 10.16
C ALA A 69 8.05 32.57 9.85
N VAL A 70 8.55 31.38 10.18
CA VAL A 70 7.84 30.09 10.07
C VAL A 70 8.07 29.31 11.34
N ASP A 71 7.01 28.72 11.90
CA ASP A 71 7.12 27.72 12.96
C ASP A 71 6.16 26.57 12.65
N ILE A 72 6.73 25.45 12.22
CA ILE A 72 6.01 24.22 11.90
C ILE A 72 6.31 23.11 12.91
N ALA A 73 6.93 23.42 14.06
CA ALA A 73 7.31 22.43 15.07
C ALA A 73 6.13 21.55 15.55
N TYR A 74 4.91 22.11 15.59
CA TYR A 74 3.69 21.38 15.99
C TYR A 74 3.26 20.28 15.01
N LEU A 75 3.84 20.23 13.81
CA LEU A 75 3.62 19.19 12.80
C LEU A 75 4.61 18.02 12.96
N PHE A 76 5.61 18.13 13.84
CA PHE A 76 6.62 17.08 14.10
C PHE A 76 6.28 16.30 15.37
N PRO A 77 6.88 15.12 15.58
CA PRO A 77 6.84 14.46 16.89
C PRO A 77 7.50 15.33 17.97
N ALA A 78 7.17 15.04 19.23
CA ALA A 78 7.82 15.67 20.37
C ALA A 78 9.34 15.39 20.39
N PRO A 79 10.16 16.23 21.04
CA PRO A 79 11.60 15.98 21.15
C PRO A 79 11.92 14.60 21.77
N GLY A 80 12.70 13.82 21.04
CA GLY A 80 13.07 12.46 21.41
C GLY A 80 14.36 12.36 22.23
N ASP A 81 14.82 11.13 22.45
CA ASP A 81 16.07 10.84 23.16
C ASP A 81 16.90 9.80 22.39
N GLN A 82 17.99 10.23 21.77
CA GLN A 82 18.91 9.29 21.13
C GLN A 82 19.77 8.50 22.13
N GLY A 83 19.91 8.99 23.35
CA GLY A 83 20.69 8.36 24.41
C GLY A 83 22.13 8.03 24.02
N LEU A 84 22.54 6.79 24.26
CA LEU A 84 23.93 6.32 24.15
C LEU A 84 24.37 5.95 22.72
N GLN A 85 23.44 5.88 21.76
CA GLN A 85 23.77 5.54 20.38
C GLN A 85 24.13 6.81 19.57
N GLY A 86 25.08 6.68 18.64
CA GLY A 86 25.48 7.70 17.66
C GLY A 86 24.46 7.93 16.54
N SER A 87 23.16 7.87 16.86
CA SER A 87 22.06 7.71 15.90
C SER A 87 21.41 9.03 15.45
N CYS A 88 22.01 10.18 15.74
CA CYS A 88 21.44 11.51 15.45
C CYS A 88 20.95 11.69 14.00
N VAL A 89 21.67 11.14 13.01
CA VAL A 89 21.26 11.13 11.60
C VAL A 89 19.95 10.39 11.40
N SER A 90 19.82 9.18 11.96
CA SER A 90 18.60 8.38 11.88
C SER A 90 17.43 9.04 12.61
N TRP A 91 17.69 9.74 13.71
CA TRP A 91 16.67 10.55 14.39
C TRP A 91 16.17 11.71 13.52
N ALA A 92 17.08 12.43 12.86
CA ALA A 92 16.69 13.51 11.97
C ALA A 92 15.92 13.01 10.75
N VAL A 93 16.39 11.94 10.11
CA VAL A 93 15.82 11.37 8.87
C VAL A 93 14.51 10.64 9.13
N ALA A 94 14.49 9.66 10.05
CA ALA A 94 13.30 8.84 10.31
C ALA A 94 12.33 9.53 11.28
N TYR A 95 12.75 9.76 12.51
CA TYR A 95 11.84 10.24 13.55
C TYR A 95 11.31 11.64 13.24
N GLY A 96 12.19 12.58 12.90
CA GLY A 96 11.79 13.95 12.55
C GLY A 96 11.15 14.05 11.17
N ALA A 97 11.95 13.96 10.11
CA ALA A 97 11.50 14.25 8.75
C ALA A 97 10.48 13.25 8.23
N LYS A 98 10.72 11.94 8.31
CA LYS A 98 9.77 10.94 7.76
C LYS A 98 8.41 10.97 8.44
N SER A 99 8.37 11.05 9.78
CA SER A 99 7.09 11.19 10.50
C SER A 99 6.32 12.45 10.11
N TYR A 100 7.01 13.55 9.81
CA TYR A 100 6.36 14.77 9.32
C TYR A 100 5.64 14.55 7.98
N TYR A 101 6.31 13.95 7.00
CA TYR A 101 5.72 13.74 5.68
C TYR A 101 4.52 12.80 5.76
N GLU A 102 4.67 11.67 6.45
CA GLU A 102 3.62 10.67 6.61
C GLU A 102 2.42 11.21 7.38
N ARG A 103 2.63 12.14 8.32
CA ARG A 103 1.54 12.89 8.94
C ARG A 103 0.78 13.75 7.93
N GLY A 104 1.49 14.46 7.06
CA GLY A 104 0.89 15.27 6.01
C GLY A 104 0.10 14.43 5.00
N GLU A 105 0.60 13.24 4.68
CA GLU A 105 0.00 12.33 3.70
C GLU A 105 -1.19 11.55 4.25
N ILE A 106 -1.05 10.96 5.45
CA ILE A 106 -2.04 10.04 6.03
C ILE A 106 -3.04 10.77 6.95
N GLY A 107 -2.70 11.98 7.42
CA GLY A 107 -3.57 12.77 8.31
C GLY A 107 -3.64 12.26 9.75
N TRP A 108 -2.80 11.30 10.13
CA TRP A 108 -2.78 10.71 11.49
C TRP A 108 -2.00 11.56 12.52
N PRO A 109 -2.31 11.47 13.83
CA PRO A 109 -1.57 12.19 14.87
C PRO A 109 -0.26 11.48 15.23
N LEU A 110 0.81 12.26 15.49
CA LEU A 110 2.15 11.76 15.87
C LEU A 110 2.30 11.50 17.39
N THR A 111 1.21 11.13 18.05
CA THR A 111 1.16 10.88 19.50
C THR A 111 1.32 9.41 19.88
N SER A 112 1.43 8.52 18.89
CA SER A 112 1.44 7.07 19.08
C SER A 112 2.58 6.42 18.30
N ASN A 113 3.22 5.40 18.88
CA ASN A 113 4.43 4.78 18.31
C ASN A 113 4.20 4.12 16.94
N ASN A 114 2.96 3.74 16.62
CA ASN A 114 2.58 3.18 15.33
C ASN A 114 2.43 4.25 14.23
N HIS A 115 2.51 5.54 14.58
CA HIS A 115 2.43 6.67 13.63
C HIS A 115 3.75 7.45 13.54
N VAL A 116 4.78 7.06 14.30
CA VAL A 116 6.08 7.73 14.38
C VAL A 116 7.17 6.76 13.92
N PHE A 117 8.11 7.23 13.12
CA PHE A 117 9.10 6.37 12.45
C PHE A 117 10.35 6.11 13.28
N SER A 118 10.86 4.89 13.18
CA SER A 118 11.91 4.38 14.04
C SER A 118 13.31 4.78 13.57
N PRO A 119 14.08 5.51 14.39
CA PRO A 119 15.52 5.69 14.19
C PRO A 119 16.27 4.36 14.24
N GLN A 120 15.77 3.38 15.01
CA GLN A 120 16.45 2.10 15.22
C GLN A 120 16.54 1.33 13.90
N TYR A 121 15.45 1.32 13.12
CA TYR A 121 15.40 0.63 11.83
C TYR A 121 16.47 1.15 10.85
N VAL A 122 16.66 2.47 10.81
CA VAL A 122 17.67 3.09 9.94
C VAL A 122 19.07 2.91 10.52
N TYR A 123 19.25 3.15 11.82
CA TYR A 123 20.59 3.14 12.43
C TYR A 123 21.22 1.76 12.47
N SER A 124 20.43 0.70 12.71
CA SER A 124 20.93 -0.68 12.71
C SER A 124 21.48 -1.16 11.37
N GLN A 125 21.34 -0.36 10.32
CA GLN A 125 21.75 -0.69 8.95
C GLN A 125 22.74 0.33 8.38
N THR A 126 22.96 1.46 9.06
CA THR A 126 23.77 2.58 8.57
C THR A 126 24.90 2.97 9.51
N HIS A 127 24.97 2.35 10.69
CA HIS A 127 26.09 2.52 11.63
C HIS A 127 27.43 2.23 10.92
N TYR A 128 28.44 3.03 11.25
CA TYR A 128 29.71 3.02 10.54
C TYR A 128 30.64 1.89 11.01
N ASP A 129 30.62 1.58 12.29
CA ASP A 129 31.49 0.55 12.88
C ASP A 129 30.83 -0.13 14.09
N ASN A 130 31.57 -1.05 14.73
CA ASN A 130 31.11 -1.84 15.87
C ASN A 130 31.59 -1.31 17.23
N SER A 131 31.98 -0.04 17.31
CA SER A 131 32.32 0.61 18.58
C SER A 131 31.09 0.85 19.45
N GLU A 132 31.29 1.13 20.74
CA GLU A 132 30.19 1.57 21.62
C GLU A 132 29.48 2.78 21.00
N GLY A 133 28.16 2.67 20.81
CA GLY A 133 27.35 3.68 20.13
C GLY A 133 27.33 3.58 18.60
N GLY A 134 28.10 2.68 17.96
CA GLY A 134 28.02 2.33 16.53
C GLY A 134 28.79 3.22 15.56
N GLY A 135 29.60 4.16 16.07
CA GLY A 135 30.49 4.99 15.24
C GLY A 135 29.81 6.04 14.36
N GLY A 136 28.50 6.21 14.46
CA GLY A 136 27.73 7.20 13.70
C GLY A 136 27.34 6.75 12.29
N SER A 137 26.75 7.64 11.49
CA SER A 137 26.40 7.37 10.09
C SER A 137 26.47 8.63 9.21
N PHE A 138 26.55 8.44 7.89
CA PHE A 138 26.41 9.54 6.92
C PHE A 138 24.92 9.77 6.60
N PHE A 139 24.52 11.03 6.38
CA PHE A 139 23.16 11.35 5.94
C PHE A 139 22.79 10.68 4.61
N SER A 140 23.74 10.60 3.68
CA SER A 140 23.52 9.95 2.38
C SER A 140 23.13 8.48 2.52
N ASP A 141 23.70 7.75 3.49
CA ASP A 141 23.41 6.33 3.68
C ASP A 141 22.02 6.14 4.28
N ALA A 142 21.65 6.96 5.27
CA ALA A 142 20.31 6.98 5.83
C ALA A 142 19.25 7.36 4.79
N LEU A 143 19.46 8.44 4.04
CA LEU A 143 18.53 8.91 3.01
C LEU A 143 18.39 7.89 1.86
N ASN A 144 19.49 7.27 1.43
CA ASN A 144 19.44 6.18 0.44
C ASN A 144 18.70 4.96 0.98
N LEU A 145 18.85 4.63 2.26
CA LEU A 145 18.11 3.54 2.88
C LEU A 145 16.61 3.81 2.88
N VAL A 146 16.17 5.03 3.25
CA VAL A 146 14.75 5.41 3.23
C VAL A 146 14.18 5.40 1.81
N VAL A 147 14.96 5.73 0.77
CA VAL A 147 14.52 5.59 -0.63
C VAL A 147 14.41 4.11 -1.04
N ASN A 148 15.41 3.30 -0.69
CA ASN A 148 15.51 1.93 -1.19
C ASN A 148 14.62 0.94 -0.42
N GLN A 149 14.47 1.13 0.90
CA GLN A 149 13.78 0.21 1.79
C GLN A 149 12.62 0.85 2.56
N GLY A 150 12.67 2.17 2.77
CA GLY A 150 11.71 2.90 3.61
C GLY A 150 12.04 2.76 5.08
N VAL A 151 11.08 3.03 5.96
CA VAL A 151 11.29 3.01 7.42
C VAL A 151 10.09 2.43 8.15
N SER A 152 10.32 1.56 9.12
CA SER A 152 9.26 1.04 9.99
C SER A 152 8.92 2.01 11.13
N THR A 153 7.75 1.82 11.72
CA THR A 153 7.27 2.60 12.87
C THR A 153 8.01 2.21 14.17
N LEU A 154 7.98 3.08 15.18
CA LEU A 154 8.53 2.80 16.51
C LEU A 154 7.84 1.62 17.19
N ASP A 155 6.58 1.36 16.87
CA ASP A 155 5.84 0.20 17.40
C ASP A 155 6.43 -1.13 16.89
N VAL A 156 6.79 -1.18 15.61
CA VAL A 156 7.35 -2.37 14.95
C VAL A 156 8.85 -2.50 15.16
N THR A 157 9.58 -1.39 15.28
CA THR A 157 11.00 -1.38 15.60
C THR A 157 11.27 -0.40 16.74
N PRO A 158 11.08 -0.84 18.01
CA PRO A 158 11.32 0.01 19.17
C PRO A 158 12.77 0.52 19.26
N TYR A 159 12.94 1.68 19.88
CA TYR A 159 14.24 2.29 20.14
C TYR A 159 14.51 2.34 21.64
N ASP A 160 15.67 1.82 22.07
CA ASP A 160 16.13 1.94 23.46
C ASP A 160 17.30 2.94 23.55
N PRO A 161 17.10 4.13 24.18
CA PRO A 161 18.16 5.11 24.34
C PRO A 161 19.28 4.65 25.27
N TRP A 162 19.05 3.67 26.14
CA TRP A 162 20.02 3.21 27.13
C TRP A 162 20.83 2.00 26.66
N ASP A 163 20.53 1.47 25.46
CA ASP A 163 21.32 0.42 24.83
C ASP A 163 22.28 1.00 23.79
N ALA A 164 23.54 1.18 24.19
CA ALA A 164 24.61 1.65 23.30
C ALA A 164 24.90 0.70 22.12
N TYR A 165 24.42 -0.55 22.17
CA TYR A 165 24.61 -1.58 21.15
C TYR A 165 23.31 -1.97 20.43
N GLY A 166 22.21 -1.25 20.65
CA GLY A 166 20.91 -1.55 20.05
C GLY A 166 20.94 -1.62 18.51
N TYR A 167 21.86 -0.86 17.89
CA TYR A 167 22.15 -0.90 16.45
C TYR A 167 22.52 -2.29 15.90
N GLN A 168 22.96 -3.23 16.74
CA GLN A 168 23.30 -4.58 16.27
C GLN A 168 22.05 -5.42 15.92
N SER A 169 20.86 -4.98 16.33
CA SER A 169 19.60 -5.65 15.99
C SER A 169 19.18 -5.35 14.55
N THR A 170 19.64 -6.18 13.61
CA THR A 170 19.26 -6.04 12.20
C THR A 170 17.76 -6.29 11.96
N PRO A 171 17.07 -5.52 11.11
CA PRO A 171 15.63 -5.68 10.90
C PRO A 171 15.24 -7.02 10.29
N ASN A 172 14.20 -7.63 10.86
CA ASN A 172 13.61 -8.87 10.36
C ASN A 172 12.69 -8.62 9.13
N LEU A 173 12.13 -9.69 8.58
CA LEU A 173 11.30 -9.62 7.38
C LEU A 173 10.06 -8.74 7.58
N ASP A 174 9.37 -8.85 8.71
CA ASP A 174 8.14 -8.10 8.99
C ASP A 174 8.40 -6.61 9.20
N GLN A 175 9.54 -6.26 9.81
CA GLN A 175 9.99 -4.87 9.93
C GLN A 175 10.33 -4.26 8.57
N ARG A 176 11.03 -5.01 7.70
CA ARG A 176 11.36 -4.58 6.33
C ARG A 176 10.11 -4.46 5.46
N ARG A 177 9.14 -5.36 5.67
CA ARG A 177 7.82 -5.33 5.04
C ARG A 177 7.08 -4.05 5.39
N GLN A 178 6.93 -3.72 6.67
CA GLN A 178 6.28 -2.47 7.04
C GLN A 178 7.03 -1.26 6.45
N ALA A 179 8.36 -1.25 6.54
CA ALA A 179 9.18 -0.15 6.06
C ALA A 179 8.97 0.16 4.57
N PHE A 180 8.76 -0.87 3.75
CA PHE A 180 8.61 -0.76 2.31
C PHE A 180 7.50 0.21 1.86
N TYR A 181 6.41 0.31 2.64
CA TYR A 181 5.29 1.18 2.35
C TYR A 181 5.57 2.67 2.60
N PHE A 182 6.63 2.96 3.35
CA PHE A 182 7.00 4.30 3.79
C PHE A 182 8.35 4.68 3.17
N ARG A 183 8.46 4.51 1.85
CA ARG A 183 9.66 4.84 1.07
C ARG A 183 9.60 6.28 0.61
N ASN A 184 10.76 6.91 0.51
CA ASN A 184 10.87 8.16 -0.22
C ASN A 184 11.02 7.89 -1.71
N THR A 185 10.48 8.77 -2.55
CA THR A 185 10.77 8.75 -4.00
C THR A 185 12.24 9.07 -4.21
N THR A 186 12.72 10.12 -3.55
CA THR A 186 14.12 10.53 -3.64
C THR A 186 14.51 11.55 -2.57
N TRP A 187 15.73 12.10 -2.66
CA TRP A 187 16.25 13.17 -1.82
C TRP A 187 17.30 13.99 -2.58
N SER A 188 17.67 15.16 -2.05
CA SER A 188 18.78 15.97 -2.56
C SER A 188 19.50 16.67 -1.41
N ALA A 189 20.82 16.81 -1.54
CA ALA A 189 21.54 17.84 -0.78
C ALA A 189 21.16 19.24 -1.28
N LEU A 190 21.29 20.24 -0.42
CA LEU A 190 21.18 21.67 -0.77
C LEU A 190 22.59 22.27 -0.96
N PRO A 191 22.74 23.38 -1.70
CA PRO A 191 24.00 24.12 -1.73
C PRO A 191 24.42 24.57 -0.34
N THR A 192 25.72 24.43 -0.01
CA THR A 192 26.26 24.96 1.25
C THR A 192 26.14 26.48 1.28
N ARG A 193 26.14 27.07 2.49
CA ARG A 193 26.07 28.52 2.70
C ARG A 193 24.80 29.21 2.17
N ASN A 194 23.78 28.44 1.79
CA ASN A 194 22.56 28.97 1.18
C ASN A 194 21.40 29.03 2.18
N VAL A 195 21.45 30.03 3.06
CA VAL A 195 20.36 30.33 4.01
C VAL A 195 19.03 30.51 3.29
N GLU A 196 19.03 31.19 2.14
CA GLU A 196 17.80 31.51 1.42
C GLU A 196 17.06 30.26 0.92
N GLU A 197 17.79 29.27 0.41
CA GLU A 197 17.17 28.04 -0.07
C GLU A 197 16.55 27.23 1.07
N ILE A 198 17.17 27.21 2.26
CA ILE A 198 16.58 26.60 3.46
C ILE A 198 15.28 27.33 3.86
N ARG A 199 15.27 28.67 3.85
CA ARG A 199 14.05 29.45 4.17
C ARG A 199 12.92 29.14 3.21
N VAL A 200 13.21 29.04 1.91
CA VAL A 200 12.23 28.75 0.87
C VAL A 200 11.56 27.38 1.09
N HIS A 201 12.33 26.33 1.44
CA HIS A 201 11.76 25.03 1.79
C HIS A 201 10.79 25.13 2.98
N LEU A 202 11.18 25.83 4.04
CA LEU A 202 10.35 25.98 5.23
C LEU A 202 9.05 26.77 4.95
N CYS A 203 9.08 27.79 4.09
CA CYS A 203 7.86 28.49 3.65
C CYS A 203 6.91 27.60 2.87
N ASN A 204 7.45 26.63 2.12
CA ASN A 204 6.66 25.60 1.44
C ASN A 204 6.23 24.47 2.39
N ARG A 205 6.53 24.59 3.68
CA ARG A 205 6.30 23.54 4.69
C ARG A 205 7.04 22.24 4.35
N GLU A 206 8.27 22.36 3.88
CA GLU A 206 9.18 21.24 3.64
C GLU A 206 10.27 21.24 4.73
N PRO A 207 10.42 20.15 5.50
CA PRO A 207 11.47 20.01 6.49
C PRO A 207 12.85 20.02 5.84
N VAL A 208 13.82 20.61 6.53
CA VAL A 208 15.23 20.55 6.13
C VAL A 208 16.03 19.82 7.20
N ILE A 209 16.76 18.79 6.81
CA ILE A 209 17.68 18.07 7.69
C ILE A 209 19.02 18.79 7.65
N LEU A 210 19.63 19.03 8.81
CA LEU A 210 20.88 19.79 8.94
C LEU A 210 21.96 18.95 9.64
N GLY A 211 23.15 18.91 9.05
CA GLY A 211 24.37 18.32 9.59
C GLY A 211 25.45 19.37 9.86
N PHE A 212 25.96 19.42 11.08
CA PHE A 212 26.92 20.46 11.52
C PHE A 212 27.84 19.98 12.65
N PRO A 213 29.03 20.59 12.83
CA PRO A 213 29.89 20.33 13.97
C PRO A 213 29.37 21.01 15.25
N VAL A 214 29.40 20.27 16.36
CA VAL A 214 28.99 20.75 17.68
C VAL A 214 30.17 21.33 18.44
N TYR A 215 30.01 22.57 18.92
CA TYR A 215 30.94 23.29 19.78
C TYR A 215 30.31 23.54 21.16
N PRO A 216 31.09 23.93 22.19
CA PRO A 216 30.61 24.12 23.55
C PRO A 216 29.37 25.02 23.70
N ASP A 217 29.21 26.02 22.83
CA ASP A 217 28.02 26.87 22.81
C ASP A 217 26.71 26.07 22.63
N PHE A 218 26.70 25.12 21.69
CA PHE A 218 25.54 24.28 21.42
C PHE A 218 25.14 23.39 22.61
N ASP A 219 26.12 22.84 23.33
CA ASP A 219 25.84 22.00 24.51
C ASP A 219 25.17 22.81 25.64
N ASN A 220 25.40 24.13 25.68
CA ASN A 220 24.94 25.06 26.70
C ASN A 220 23.67 25.85 26.31
N LEU A 221 23.02 25.53 25.20
CA LEU A 221 21.76 26.19 24.84
C LEU A 221 20.69 26.00 25.94
N GLY A 222 19.93 27.06 26.19
CA GLY A 222 18.87 27.11 27.20
C GLY A 222 18.20 28.49 27.28
N PRO A 223 17.32 28.75 28.27
CA PRO A 223 16.55 30.00 28.38
C PRO A 223 17.34 31.32 28.49
N GLY A 224 18.66 31.25 28.66
CA GLY A 224 19.56 32.42 28.65
C GLY A 224 20.55 32.46 27.48
N ASN A 225 20.55 31.43 26.63
CA ASN A 225 21.38 31.29 25.45
C ASN A 225 20.63 30.41 24.44
N GLU A 226 19.75 31.02 23.66
CA GLU A 226 18.79 30.27 22.82
C GLU A 226 19.33 29.93 21.43
N VAL A 227 20.36 30.67 20.98
CA VAL A 227 20.89 30.64 19.62
C VAL A 227 22.32 30.13 19.64
N TYR A 228 22.59 29.07 18.88
CA TYR A 228 23.94 28.63 18.57
C TYR A 228 24.55 29.59 17.55
N ASP A 229 25.51 30.38 18.00
CA ASP A 229 26.16 31.43 17.21
C ASP A 229 27.67 31.55 17.43
N ASP A 230 28.25 30.76 18.35
CA ASP A 230 29.68 30.74 18.65
C ASP A 230 30.33 29.36 18.38
N LEU A 231 31.42 29.38 17.60
CA LEU A 231 32.26 28.21 17.28
C LEU A 231 33.59 28.22 18.04
N SER A 232 33.68 28.94 19.16
CA SER A 232 34.87 28.96 20.00
C SER A 232 35.11 27.62 20.71
N GLY A 233 36.37 27.32 21.01
CA GLY A 233 36.77 26.06 21.63
C GLY A 233 36.97 24.90 20.65
N THR A 234 36.88 23.67 21.15
CA THR A 234 37.14 22.45 20.38
C THR A 234 35.83 21.81 19.94
N SER A 235 35.74 21.47 18.65
CA SER A 235 34.63 20.69 18.12
C SER A 235 34.55 19.32 18.78
N ARG A 236 33.34 18.93 19.18
CA ARG A 236 33.04 17.65 19.83
C ARG A 236 32.75 16.54 18.83
N GLY A 237 32.39 16.90 17.59
CA GLY A 237 32.00 15.97 16.53
C GLY A 237 30.83 16.49 15.71
N GLY A 238 30.38 15.70 14.73
CA GLY A 238 29.22 16.04 13.90
C GLY A 238 27.90 15.63 14.54
N HIS A 239 26.87 16.45 14.34
CA HIS A 239 25.50 16.22 14.79
C HIS A 239 24.50 16.43 13.66
N GLY A 240 23.34 15.79 13.77
CA GLY A 240 22.23 15.91 12.83
C GLY A 240 20.94 16.29 13.52
N VAL A 241 20.19 17.23 12.97
CA VAL A 241 18.89 17.71 13.50
C VAL A 241 17.92 18.02 12.34
N VAL A 242 16.67 18.33 12.67
CA VAL A 242 15.70 18.85 11.69
C VAL A 242 15.40 20.31 11.96
N ILE A 243 15.44 21.14 10.93
CA ILE A 243 14.98 22.52 10.97
C ILE A 243 13.46 22.52 10.82
N VAL A 244 12.78 23.12 11.80
CA VAL A 244 11.31 23.14 11.94
C VAL A 244 10.72 24.55 11.88
N GLY A 245 11.55 25.54 11.52
CA GLY A 245 11.12 26.92 11.44
C GLY A 245 12.29 27.89 11.34
N TYR A 246 11.97 29.17 11.23
CA TYR A 246 12.91 30.27 11.29
C TYR A 246 12.24 31.56 11.68
N ASP A 247 13.05 32.55 12.06
CA ASP A 247 12.58 33.89 12.33
C ASP A 247 13.63 34.92 11.89
N ASP A 248 13.29 35.74 10.91
CA ASP A 248 14.15 36.79 10.39
C ASP A 248 14.46 37.86 11.45
N ALA A 249 13.57 38.13 12.41
CA ALA A 249 13.87 39.07 13.49
C ALA A 249 14.96 38.52 14.43
N ARG A 250 15.01 37.20 14.60
CA ARG A 250 16.04 36.49 15.36
C ARG A 250 17.30 36.19 14.55
N GLN A 251 17.23 36.26 13.21
CA GLN A 251 18.29 35.85 12.30
C GLN A 251 18.75 34.39 12.54
N ALA A 252 17.80 33.49 12.79
CA ALA A 252 18.09 32.11 13.14
C ALA A 252 17.02 31.10 12.68
N PHE A 253 17.43 29.84 12.53
CA PHE A 253 16.58 28.69 12.28
C PHE A 253 16.22 27.95 13.57
N LYS A 254 14.96 27.58 13.75
CA LYS A 254 14.49 26.75 14.86
C LYS A 254 14.74 25.28 14.54
N ILE A 255 15.31 24.53 15.48
CA ILE A 255 15.61 23.11 15.30
C ILE A 255 14.86 22.24 16.31
N LEU A 256 14.46 21.04 15.86
CA LEU A 256 14.05 19.93 16.70
C LEU A 256 15.29 19.07 16.99
N ASN A 257 15.64 18.93 18.26
CA ASN A 257 16.74 18.08 18.71
C ASN A 257 16.21 16.81 19.38
N GLN A 258 17.11 15.85 19.60
CA GLN A 258 16.83 14.51 20.11
C GLN A 258 17.60 14.22 21.41
N TRP A 259 17.69 15.24 22.27
CA TRP A 259 18.34 15.18 23.59
C TRP A 259 17.37 15.45 24.73
N THR A 260 16.15 14.89 24.61
CA THR A 260 15.00 15.08 25.49
C THR A 260 14.46 16.51 25.50
N GLN A 261 13.30 16.69 26.13
CA GLN A 261 12.75 18.03 26.42
C GLN A 261 13.61 18.85 27.41
N TRP A 262 14.62 18.27 28.06
CA TRP A 262 15.42 18.96 29.09
C TRP A 262 16.63 19.71 28.51
N TRP A 263 16.84 19.66 27.20
CA TRP A 263 17.88 20.44 26.53
C TRP A 263 17.30 21.67 25.83
N GLY A 264 18.05 22.78 25.83
CA GLY A 264 17.66 23.98 25.11
C GLY A 264 16.36 24.58 25.66
N LEU A 265 15.44 24.85 24.74
CA LEU A 265 14.10 25.35 24.98
C LEU A 265 13.10 24.20 24.77
N ASP A 266 12.90 23.39 25.82
CA ASP A 266 12.00 22.24 25.78
C ASP A 266 12.33 21.23 24.67
N GLY A 267 13.60 20.97 24.40
CA GLY A 267 14.10 20.09 23.33
C GLY A 267 14.30 20.77 21.97
N TYR A 268 14.03 22.08 21.90
CA TYR A 268 14.29 22.92 20.73
C TYR A 268 15.47 23.86 20.97
N GLY A 269 16.01 24.43 19.90
CA GLY A 269 17.02 25.48 19.95
C GLY A 269 17.04 26.27 18.65
N TRP A 270 17.90 27.27 18.57
CA TRP A 270 18.08 28.07 17.38
C TRP A 270 19.51 27.97 16.85
N ILE A 271 19.69 28.06 15.54
CA ILE A 271 21.00 28.12 14.88
C ILE A 271 21.07 29.39 14.04
N SER A 272 22.09 30.21 14.23
CA SER A 272 22.20 31.50 13.56
C SER A 272 22.38 31.35 12.04
N TYR A 273 21.78 32.27 11.29
CA TYR A 273 21.98 32.38 9.84
C TYR A 273 23.44 32.62 9.49
N ASN A 274 24.15 33.38 10.33
CA ASN A 274 25.55 33.72 10.11
C ASN A 274 26.43 32.46 10.10
N LEU A 275 26.20 31.53 11.03
CA LEU A 275 26.97 30.27 11.06
C LEU A 275 26.74 29.45 9.80
N ILE A 276 25.50 29.30 9.34
CA ILE A 276 25.21 28.55 8.11
C ILE A 276 25.78 29.27 6.88
N ALA A 277 25.64 30.59 6.78
CA ALA A 277 26.12 31.37 5.64
C ALA A 277 27.65 31.38 5.49
N ASN A 278 28.38 31.19 6.59
CA ASN A 278 29.85 31.29 6.60
C ASN A 278 30.57 29.95 6.75
N ASN A 279 29.84 28.84 6.89
CA ASN A 279 30.42 27.52 7.03
C ASN A 279 29.81 26.54 6.03
N ASP A 280 30.61 25.58 5.58
CA ASP A 280 30.16 24.58 4.62
C ASP A 280 29.43 23.40 5.30
N TRP A 281 28.36 23.72 6.02
CA TRP A 281 27.51 22.74 6.69
C TRP A 281 26.56 22.05 5.70
N GLU A 282 26.13 20.85 6.08
CA GLU A 282 25.30 20.01 5.22
C GLU A 282 23.82 20.28 5.46
N ALA A 283 23.06 20.46 4.39
CA ALA A 283 21.60 20.47 4.44
C ALA A 283 21.00 19.51 3.40
N TYR A 284 19.89 18.87 3.74
CA TYR A 284 19.22 17.89 2.89
C TYR A 284 17.71 18.07 2.93
N VAL A 285 17.07 17.76 1.81
CA VAL A 285 15.62 17.63 1.68
C VAL A 285 15.28 16.26 1.10
N MET A 286 14.14 15.71 1.51
CA MET A 286 13.61 14.46 1.00
C MET A 286 12.30 14.67 0.28
N TYR A 287 12.01 13.82 -0.69
CA TYR A 287 10.77 13.82 -1.44
C TYR A 287 10.11 12.48 -1.20
N ASP A 288 8.96 12.52 -0.55
CA ASP A 288 8.28 11.30 -0.19
C ASP A 288 7.73 10.58 -1.43
N SER A 289 7.56 9.26 -1.35
CA SER A 289 6.75 8.52 -2.30
C SER A 289 5.41 8.31 -1.61
N PRO A 290 4.45 9.23 -1.75
CA PRO A 290 3.11 8.95 -1.27
C PRO A 290 2.73 7.60 -1.84
N ASN A 291 2.28 6.70 -0.97
CA ASN A 291 1.77 5.41 -1.39
C ASN A 291 0.25 5.49 -1.45
N PRO A 292 -0.34 6.09 -2.51
CA PRO A 292 -1.77 6.32 -2.52
C PRO A 292 -2.60 5.03 -2.61
N LEU A 293 -1.97 3.88 -2.86
CA LEU A 293 -2.66 2.74 -3.42
C LEU A 293 -2.15 1.44 -2.81
N LEU A 294 -3.09 0.75 -2.15
CA LEU A 294 -3.00 -0.68 -1.83
C LEU A 294 -2.05 -1.00 -0.68
N GLY A 295 -2.37 -0.49 0.51
CA GLY A 295 -1.93 -1.18 1.73
C GLY A 295 -2.53 -2.59 1.73
N GLU A 296 -1.72 -3.61 1.98
CA GLU A 296 -2.22 -4.95 2.28
C GLU A 296 -3.11 -4.84 3.54
N THR A 297 -4.42 -4.95 3.36
CA THR A 297 -5.39 -4.77 4.45
C THR A 297 -5.81 -6.09 5.07
N TYR A 298 -5.46 -7.22 4.46
CA TYR A 298 -5.91 -8.54 4.89
C TYR A 298 -5.02 -9.66 4.37
N ASN A 299 -4.70 -10.60 5.25
CA ASN A 299 -4.07 -11.88 4.95
C ASN A 299 -4.82 -13.00 5.66
N ALA A 300 -5.24 -14.02 4.92
CA ALA A 300 -5.80 -15.23 5.51
C ALA A 300 -5.34 -16.47 4.76
N THR A 301 -5.16 -17.56 5.52
CA THR A 301 -4.94 -18.90 4.97
C THR A 301 -6.19 -19.74 5.21
N THR A 302 -6.71 -20.39 4.16
CA THR A 302 -7.87 -21.27 4.26
C THR A 302 -7.44 -22.66 4.72
N ALA A 303 -8.29 -23.31 5.53
CA ALA A 303 -8.10 -24.73 5.88
C ALA A 303 -8.43 -25.67 4.70
N ALA A 304 -9.01 -25.14 3.62
CA ALA A 304 -9.31 -25.88 2.41
C ALA A 304 -8.03 -26.03 1.57
N GLY A 305 -7.92 -27.15 0.85
CA GLY A 305 -6.83 -27.39 -0.09
C GLY A 305 -6.84 -26.41 -1.28
N MET A 306 -6.02 -26.64 -2.29
CA MET A 306 -6.03 -25.78 -3.47
C MET A 306 -7.16 -26.11 -4.44
N SER A 307 -7.77 -25.10 -5.07
CA SER A 307 -8.65 -25.33 -6.23
C SER A 307 -7.85 -25.86 -7.43
N THR A 308 -8.39 -26.86 -8.11
CA THR A 308 -7.94 -27.31 -9.43
C THR A 308 -8.77 -26.73 -10.58
N ILE A 309 -9.82 -25.96 -10.26
CA ILE A 309 -10.84 -25.49 -11.20
C ILE A 309 -10.71 -23.96 -11.44
N GLY A 310 -10.29 -23.18 -10.43
CA GLY A 310 -10.11 -21.73 -10.50
C GLY A 310 -10.69 -21.02 -9.28
N TYR A 311 -10.73 -19.69 -9.28
CA TYR A 311 -11.43 -18.89 -8.26
C TYR A 311 -12.28 -17.83 -8.94
N VAL A 312 -13.39 -17.46 -8.31
CA VAL A 312 -14.32 -16.45 -8.83
C VAL A 312 -14.71 -15.51 -7.69
N SER A 313 -14.79 -14.21 -7.95
CA SER A 313 -15.28 -13.22 -6.99
C SER A 313 -16.66 -12.69 -7.38
N GLY A 314 -17.46 -12.34 -6.37
CA GLY A 314 -18.81 -11.78 -6.53
C GLY A 314 -19.48 -11.60 -5.16
N ASP A 315 -20.53 -10.78 -5.08
CA ASP A 315 -21.34 -10.66 -3.87
C ASP A 315 -22.40 -11.78 -3.86
N PHE A 316 -22.06 -12.96 -3.34
CA PHE A 316 -22.95 -14.13 -3.45
C PHE A 316 -24.03 -14.12 -2.36
N ASN A 317 -23.87 -13.33 -1.29
CA ASN A 317 -24.81 -13.25 -0.18
C ASN A 317 -25.69 -11.99 -0.17
N GLY A 318 -25.37 -11.00 -1.01
CA GLY A 318 -26.09 -9.73 -1.14
C GLY A 318 -25.79 -8.74 -0.02
N ASP A 319 -24.62 -8.85 0.63
CA ASP A 319 -24.23 -7.98 1.74
C ASP A 319 -23.47 -6.71 1.29
N GLY A 320 -23.26 -6.55 -0.01
CA GLY A 320 -22.53 -5.44 -0.63
C GLY A 320 -21.01 -5.58 -0.57
N ASN A 321 -20.48 -6.67 0.00
CA ASN A 321 -19.07 -7.00 -0.04
C ASN A 321 -18.83 -8.14 -1.02
N THR A 322 -17.66 -8.11 -1.65
CA THR A 322 -17.24 -9.23 -2.47
C THR A 322 -16.86 -10.44 -1.62
N ASP A 323 -17.37 -11.60 -2.01
CA ASP A 323 -16.98 -12.92 -1.56
C ASP A 323 -16.09 -13.62 -2.61
N ILE A 324 -15.45 -14.73 -2.23
CA ILE A 324 -14.65 -15.55 -3.14
C ILE A 324 -15.16 -17.00 -3.12
N ILE A 325 -15.53 -17.52 -4.30
CA ILE A 325 -15.80 -18.94 -4.51
C ILE A 325 -14.49 -19.69 -4.72
N HIS A 326 -14.33 -20.75 -3.95
CA HIS A 326 -13.36 -21.80 -4.10
C HIS A 326 -14.09 -23.08 -4.57
N PRO A 327 -14.10 -23.37 -5.89
CA PRO A 327 -14.62 -24.60 -6.45
C PRO A 327 -13.59 -25.74 -6.40
N TRP A 328 -14.03 -26.98 -6.24
CA TRP A 328 -13.19 -28.16 -6.39
C TRP A 328 -13.97 -29.36 -6.94
N ASP A 329 -13.22 -30.36 -7.40
CA ASP A 329 -13.78 -31.64 -7.81
C ASP A 329 -13.96 -32.55 -6.59
N TYR A 330 -15.22 -32.88 -6.29
CA TYR A 330 -15.58 -33.88 -5.28
C TYR A 330 -16.17 -35.13 -5.94
N ASN A 331 -15.29 -36.08 -6.27
CA ASN A 331 -15.65 -37.37 -6.90
C ASN A 331 -16.46 -37.21 -8.20
N GLY A 332 -16.05 -36.27 -9.06
CA GLY A 332 -16.69 -35.93 -10.32
C GLY A 332 -17.80 -34.88 -10.21
N ASN A 333 -18.17 -34.46 -9.00
CA ASN A 333 -19.17 -33.40 -8.77
C ASN A 333 -18.47 -32.05 -8.58
N LEU A 334 -19.08 -30.99 -9.10
CA LEU A 334 -18.68 -29.63 -8.78
C LEU A 334 -19.12 -29.31 -7.34
N ALA A 335 -18.13 -29.09 -6.48
CA ALA A 335 -18.30 -28.66 -5.10
C ALA A 335 -17.76 -27.23 -4.91
N ILE A 336 -18.30 -26.50 -3.93
CA ILE A 336 -18.05 -25.07 -3.74
C ILE A 336 -17.95 -24.67 -2.26
N LEU A 337 -17.03 -23.75 -1.99
CA LEU A 337 -16.78 -23.11 -0.71
C LEU A 337 -16.82 -21.61 -0.98
N VAL A 338 -17.56 -20.86 -0.18
CA VAL A 338 -17.60 -19.40 -0.31
C VAL A 338 -16.92 -18.77 0.90
N HIS A 339 -15.88 -17.99 0.63
CA HIS A 339 -15.13 -17.23 1.62
C HIS A 339 -15.64 -15.80 1.63
N ASN A 340 -16.19 -15.38 2.78
CA ASN A 340 -16.44 -13.97 3.02
C ASN A 340 -15.15 -13.29 3.48
N ILE A 341 -14.80 -12.18 2.83
CA ILE A 341 -13.56 -11.42 3.04
C ILE A 341 -13.82 -9.98 3.57
N SER A 342 -14.95 -9.78 4.26
CA SER A 342 -15.37 -8.46 4.77
C SER A 342 -14.63 -8.00 6.03
N GLY A 343 -14.10 -8.92 6.85
CA GLY A 343 -13.80 -8.67 8.27
C GLY A 343 -12.36 -8.32 8.67
N GLY A 344 -11.42 -8.07 7.76
CA GLY A 344 -10.05 -7.63 8.10
C GLY A 344 -9.15 -8.66 8.81
N SER A 345 -9.69 -9.75 9.38
CA SER A 345 -8.92 -10.89 9.89
C SER A 345 -9.66 -12.22 9.72
N GLY A 346 -9.12 -13.12 8.89
CA GLY A 346 -9.64 -14.47 8.65
C GLY A 346 -10.75 -14.58 7.60
N THR A 347 -10.83 -15.72 6.90
CA THR A 347 -11.95 -16.04 6.00
C THR A 347 -13.05 -16.70 6.79
N ASN A 348 -14.28 -16.19 6.72
CA ASN A 348 -15.45 -16.93 7.21
C ASN A 348 -16.04 -17.73 6.06
N ILE A 349 -16.27 -19.02 6.27
CA ILE A 349 -16.95 -19.86 5.29
C ILE A 349 -18.46 -19.63 5.45
N ILE A 350 -19.09 -19.06 4.42
CA ILE A 350 -20.54 -18.77 4.42
C ILE A 350 -21.34 -19.82 3.63
N CYS A 351 -20.66 -20.62 2.81
CA CYS A 351 -21.24 -21.77 2.11
C CYS A 351 -20.18 -22.88 2.00
N ASN A 352 -20.59 -24.13 2.24
CA ASN A 352 -19.80 -25.33 2.01
C ASN A 352 -20.71 -26.42 1.43
N GLN A 353 -20.71 -26.55 0.11
CA GLN A 353 -21.59 -27.45 -0.62
C GLN A 353 -20.77 -28.46 -1.41
N THR A 354 -20.86 -29.73 -1.03
CA THR A 354 -20.09 -30.84 -1.61
C THR A 354 -20.63 -31.34 -2.94
N SER A 355 -21.80 -30.86 -3.37
CA SER A 355 -22.33 -31.09 -4.72
C SER A 355 -23.34 -30.01 -5.10
N THR A 356 -23.16 -29.46 -6.29
CA THR A 356 -24.09 -28.52 -6.94
C THR A 356 -25.10 -29.23 -7.86
N GLY A 357 -25.05 -30.56 -7.96
CA GLY A 357 -25.87 -31.34 -8.90
C GLY A 357 -25.33 -31.37 -10.33
N ALA A 358 -24.17 -30.78 -10.58
CA ALA A 358 -23.46 -30.81 -11.87
C ALA A 358 -22.09 -31.46 -11.75
N GLY A 359 -21.54 -31.92 -12.89
CA GLY A 359 -20.19 -32.45 -12.97
C GLY A 359 -19.12 -31.35 -12.90
N SER A 360 -17.89 -31.72 -12.50
CA SER A 360 -16.74 -30.81 -12.40
C SER A 360 -16.14 -30.39 -13.76
N GLY A 361 -16.62 -30.93 -14.88
CA GLY A 361 -16.11 -30.65 -16.24
C GLY A 361 -16.23 -29.17 -16.61
N ASN A 362 -15.13 -28.54 -17.00
CA ASN A 362 -15.05 -27.07 -17.06
C ASN A 362 -14.38 -26.55 -18.34
N VAL A 363 -15.01 -25.54 -18.96
CA VAL A 363 -14.45 -24.66 -20.00
C VAL A 363 -14.18 -23.24 -19.44
N GLY A 364 -15.01 -22.76 -18.52
CA GLY A 364 -14.78 -21.59 -17.66
C GLY A 364 -15.87 -21.43 -16.61
N MET A 365 -15.60 -20.68 -15.54
CA MET A 365 -16.61 -20.25 -14.55
C MET A 365 -16.60 -18.74 -14.44
N VAL A 366 -17.80 -18.15 -14.33
CA VAL A 366 -17.98 -16.71 -14.11
C VAL A 366 -19.03 -16.49 -13.04
N ALA A 367 -18.98 -15.32 -12.40
CA ALA A 367 -20.00 -14.84 -11.48
C ALA A 367 -20.76 -13.68 -12.09
N GLY A 368 -22.03 -13.57 -11.74
CA GLY A 368 -22.85 -12.42 -12.06
C GLY A 368 -24.31 -12.66 -11.70
N ASP A 369 -25.05 -11.58 -11.48
CA ASP A 369 -26.47 -11.63 -11.13
C ASP A 369 -27.31 -12.00 -12.35
N PHE A 370 -27.56 -13.30 -12.55
CA PHE A 370 -28.29 -13.77 -13.72
C PHE A 370 -29.77 -13.41 -13.65
N ASN A 371 -30.34 -13.37 -12.44
CA ASN A 371 -31.78 -13.27 -12.23
C ASN A 371 -32.27 -11.85 -11.84
N GLY A 372 -31.37 -10.93 -11.52
CA GLY A 372 -31.63 -9.55 -11.11
C GLY A 372 -32.06 -9.42 -9.64
N ASP A 373 -31.68 -10.36 -8.77
CA ASP A 373 -32.06 -10.35 -7.35
C ASP A 373 -31.07 -9.63 -6.43
N GLY A 374 -29.99 -9.08 -7.00
CA GLY A 374 -28.94 -8.35 -6.30
C GLY A 374 -27.84 -9.24 -5.74
N LYS A 375 -27.87 -10.55 -5.99
CA LYS A 375 -26.79 -11.49 -5.64
C LYS A 375 -26.11 -11.98 -6.89
N CYS A 376 -24.80 -12.18 -6.80
CA CYS A 376 -24.09 -12.92 -7.82
C CYS A 376 -24.53 -14.39 -7.82
N ASP A 377 -24.73 -14.93 -9.01
CA ASP A 377 -24.91 -16.35 -9.28
C ASP A 377 -23.62 -16.94 -9.85
N LEU A 378 -23.56 -18.26 -9.94
CA LEU A 378 -22.44 -18.98 -10.54
C LEU A 378 -22.83 -19.56 -11.90
N ILE A 379 -22.05 -19.27 -12.94
CA ILE A 379 -22.29 -19.81 -14.28
C ILE A 379 -21.10 -20.67 -14.69
N GLN A 380 -21.38 -21.94 -15.01
CA GLN A 380 -20.39 -22.92 -15.47
C GLN A 380 -20.57 -23.18 -16.97
N GLY A 381 -19.51 -22.98 -17.73
CA GLY A 381 -19.38 -23.47 -19.10
C GLY A 381 -18.76 -24.86 -19.13
N TRP A 382 -19.32 -25.75 -19.95
CA TRP A 382 -18.81 -27.11 -20.12
C TRP A 382 -18.96 -27.58 -21.57
N ASN A 383 -18.16 -28.59 -21.94
CA ASN A 383 -18.14 -29.16 -23.29
C ASN A 383 -19.16 -30.30 -23.41
N ASN A 384 -20.22 -30.09 -24.18
CA ASN A 384 -21.21 -31.09 -24.52
C ASN A 384 -20.99 -31.64 -25.94
N GLY A 385 -20.07 -32.60 -26.08
CA GLY A 385 -19.86 -33.28 -27.37
C GLY A 385 -19.38 -32.38 -28.50
N GLY A 386 -18.63 -31.32 -28.18
CA GLY A 386 -18.13 -30.36 -29.16
C GLY A 386 -18.89 -29.03 -29.19
N GLN A 387 -19.92 -28.87 -28.35
CA GLN A 387 -20.70 -27.65 -28.23
C GLN A 387 -20.58 -27.06 -26.83
N LEU A 388 -20.63 -25.73 -26.72
CA LEU A 388 -20.71 -25.05 -25.44
C LEU A 388 -22.09 -25.32 -24.82
N ALA A 389 -22.10 -25.81 -23.58
CA ALA A 389 -23.27 -25.84 -22.74
C ALA A 389 -23.02 -25.02 -21.47
N LEU A 390 -24.09 -24.46 -20.92
CA LEU A 390 -24.06 -23.64 -19.73
C LEU A 390 -24.95 -24.26 -18.64
N THR A 391 -24.47 -24.19 -17.40
CA THR A 391 -25.29 -24.43 -16.20
C THR A 391 -25.21 -23.19 -15.32
N VAL A 392 -26.36 -22.69 -14.90
CA VAL A 392 -26.49 -21.59 -13.94
C VAL A 392 -26.87 -22.16 -12.59
N PHE A 393 -26.12 -21.79 -11.56
CA PHE A 393 -26.45 -22.07 -10.18
C PHE A 393 -26.81 -20.76 -9.49
N ALA A 394 -28.09 -20.59 -9.17
CA ALA A 394 -28.56 -19.40 -8.48
C ALA A 394 -28.17 -19.46 -6.99
N SER A 395 -27.62 -18.36 -6.47
CA SER A 395 -27.29 -18.22 -5.06
C SER A 395 -28.53 -17.82 -4.27
N ASN A 396 -28.73 -18.43 -3.09
CA ASN A 396 -29.66 -17.89 -2.10
C ASN A 396 -28.95 -17.11 -0.98
N GLY A 397 -27.62 -17.01 -1.04
CA GLY A 397 -26.75 -16.40 -0.03
C GLY A 397 -26.11 -17.37 0.96
N SER A 398 -26.47 -18.65 0.90
CA SER A 398 -25.88 -19.71 1.74
C SER A 398 -25.65 -21.05 1.00
N SER A 399 -26.24 -21.21 -0.18
CA SER A 399 -26.10 -22.37 -1.05
C SER A 399 -26.45 -22.02 -2.49
N PHE A 400 -26.16 -22.94 -3.41
CA PHE A 400 -26.40 -22.78 -4.85
C PHE A 400 -27.29 -23.89 -5.39
N ASN A 401 -28.29 -23.52 -6.19
CA ASN A 401 -29.21 -24.47 -6.83
C ASN A 401 -29.17 -24.31 -8.35
N VAL A 402 -29.26 -25.42 -9.09
CA VAL A 402 -29.39 -25.38 -10.55
C VAL A 402 -30.66 -24.62 -10.93
N ALA A 403 -30.49 -23.44 -11.51
CA ALA A 403 -31.58 -22.58 -11.97
C ALA A 403 -31.89 -22.82 -13.46
N TRP A 404 -30.85 -23.08 -14.25
CA TRP A 404 -30.98 -23.29 -15.68
C TRP A 404 -29.82 -24.11 -16.24
N ASN A 405 -30.09 -24.92 -17.27
CA ASN A 405 -29.07 -25.65 -18.01
C ASN A 405 -29.51 -25.79 -19.46
N SER A 406 -28.61 -25.49 -20.41
CA SER A 406 -28.88 -25.75 -21.83
C SER A 406 -27.62 -25.81 -22.66
N ASN A 407 -27.78 -26.30 -23.90
CA ASN A 407 -26.76 -26.30 -24.93
C ASN A 407 -26.89 -25.02 -25.77
N MET A 408 -25.80 -24.27 -25.90
CA MET A 408 -25.77 -23.01 -26.64
C MET A 408 -25.57 -23.22 -28.14
N GLY A 409 -25.31 -24.46 -28.58
CA GLY A 409 -25.25 -24.88 -29.98
C GLY A 409 -23.99 -24.47 -30.75
N GLN A 410 -23.30 -23.42 -30.30
CA GLN A 410 -22.03 -22.97 -30.85
C GLN A 410 -20.88 -23.88 -30.37
N GLY A 411 -19.80 -23.97 -31.14
CA GLY A 411 -18.71 -24.89 -30.84
C GLY A 411 -18.07 -24.65 -29.46
N TYR A 412 -17.39 -25.67 -28.94
CA TYR A 412 -16.75 -25.64 -27.62
C TYR A 412 -15.31 -25.10 -27.61
N GLY A 413 -14.70 -24.90 -28.78
CA GLY A 413 -13.30 -24.53 -28.94
C GLY A 413 -12.89 -23.35 -28.05
N ASN A 414 -11.72 -23.45 -27.43
CA ASN A 414 -11.14 -22.45 -26.53
C ASN A 414 -11.30 -21.03 -27.09
N ILE A 415 -12.04 -20.15 -26.40
CA ILE A 415 -11.56 -19.01 -25.58
C ILE A 415 -12.67 -18.65 -24.55
N ARG A 416 -12.33 -17.83 -23.54
CA ARG A 416 -13.03 -17.53 -22.28
C ARG A 416 -14.49 -17.09 -22.38
N LEU A 417 -15.22 -17.29 -21.28
CA LEU A 417 -16.50 -16.63 -20.99
C LEU A 417 -16.24 -15.34 -20.20
N LEU A 418 -16.95 -14.26 -20.50
CA LEU A 418 -16.96 -13.02 -19.73
C LEU A 418 -18.38 -12.73 -19.24
N PRO A 419 -18.56 -12.35 -17.95
CA PRO A 419 -19.82 -11.79 -17.48
C PRO A 419 -19.93 -10.35 -18.02
N VAL A 420 -21.05 -10.02 -18.65
CA VAL A 420 -21.32 -8.69 -19.20
C VAL A 420 -22.77 -8.33 -18.94
N ASP A 421 -23.11 -7.06 -18.76
CA ASP A 421 -24.48 -6.56 -18.90
C ASP A 421 -24.53 -5.75 -20.19
N MET A 422 -24.94 -6.37 -21.30
CA MET A 422 -24.80 -5.72 -22.60
C MET A 422 -25.76 -4.53 -22.76
N ASP A 423 -26.96 -4.59 -22.17
CA ASP A 423 -27.98 -3.57 -22.37
C ASP A 423 -28.34 -2.72 -21.16
N GLY A 424 -27.68 -2.97 -20.02
CA GLY A 424 -27.85 -2.19 -18.80
C GLY A 424 -29.14 -2.53 -18.07
N ASP A 425 -29.65 -3.76 -18.22
CA ASP A 425 -30.88 -4.19 -17.56
C ASP A 425 -30.66 -4.72 -16.13
N GLY A 426 -29.40 -4.77 -15.70
CA GLY A 426 -28.96 -5.22 -14.39
C GLY A 426 -28.82 -6.74 -14.27
N LYS A 427 -29.08 -7.50 -15.35
CA LYS A 427 -28.85 -8.94 -15.39
C LYS A 427 -27.55 -9.23 -16.13
N THR A 428 -26.83 -10.23 -15.63
CA THR A 428 -25.60 -10.67 -16.27
C THR A 428 -25.92 -11.51 -17.51
N ASP A 429 -25.57 -10.98 -18.66
CA ASP A 429 -25.36 -11.67 -19.93
C ASP A 429 -23.98 -12.35 -19.98
N ILE A 430 -23.76 -13.19 -21.00
CA ILE A 430 -22.51 -13.91 -21.20
C ILE A 430 -21.94 -13.62 -22.59
N ALA A 431 -20.69 -13.17 -22.64
CA ALA A 431 -19.91 -13.13 -23.87
C ALA A 431 -19.02 -14.37 -23.98
N GLN A 432 -19.25 -15.20 -25.00
CA GLN A 432 -18.35 -16.28 -25.39
C GLN A 432 -17.36 -15.76 -26.43
N LEU A 433 -16.08 -15.78 -26.08
CA LEU A 433 -15.00 -15.51 -26.99
C LEU A 433 -14.67 -16.78 -27.79
N TRP A 434 -14.64 -16.66 -29.11
CA TRP A 434 -14.59 -17.77 -30.04
C TRP A 434 -13.42 -17.63 -31.01
N ASN A 435 -12.68 -18.73 -31.23
CA ASN A 435 -11.66 -18.78 -32.27
C ASN A 435 -12.27 -19.19 -33.62
N ASN A 436 -12.48 -18.21 -34.50
CA ASN A 436 -12.91 -18.41 -35.86
C ASN A 436 -11.72 -18.44 -36.82
N ASN A 437 -10.98 -19.56 -36.85
CA ASN A 437 -9.84 -19.77 -37.75
C ASN A 437 -8.75 -18.68 -37.62
N GLY A 438 -8.39 -18.32 -36.39
CA GLY A 438 -7.39 -17.30 -36.07
C GLY A 438 -7.94 -15.89 -35.88
N LYS A 439 -9.21 -15.67 -36.24
CA LYS A 439 -9.94 -14.42 -35.97
C LYS A 439 -10.84 -14.55 -34.75
N LEU A 440 -10.92 -13.50 -33.94
CA LEU A 440 -11.82 -13.47 -32.79
C LEU A 440 -13.27 -13.29 -33.26
N GLY A 441 -14.15 -14.18 -32.82
CA GLY A 441 -15.60 -13.98 -32.82
C GLY A 441 -16.12 -13.85 -31.40
N ILE A 442 -17.20 -13.11 -31.21
CA ILE A 442 -17.83 -12.93 -29.89
C ILE A 442 -19.32 -13.26 -30.02
N PHE A 443 -19.76 -14.34 -29.36
CA PHE A 443 -21.18 -14.64 -29.21
C PHE A 443 -21.70 -14.03 -27.92
N ILE A 444 -22.88 -13.41 -27.97
CA ILE A 444 -23.53 -12.85 -26.78
C ILE A 444 -24.79 -13.65 -26.48
N TYR A 445 -24.88 -14.11 -25.23
CA TYR A 445 -26.03 -14.80 -24.69
C TYR A 445 -26.70 -13.93 -23.65
N ARG A 446 -27.92 -13.46 -23.93
CA ARG A 446 -28.64 -12.56 -23.05
C ARG A 446 -29.45 -13.29 -22.01
N SER A 447 -29.43 -12.79 -20.78
CA SER A 447 -30.23 -13.32 -19.68
C SER A 447 -31.66 -12.78 -19.76
N THR A 448 -32.63 -13.67 -19.55
CA THR A 448 -34.02 -13.27 -19.28
C THR A 448 -34.32 -13.19 -17.79
N GLY A 449 -33.39 -13.66 -16.94
CA GLY A 449 -33.57 -13.94 -15.53
C GLY A 449 -34.03 -15.37 -15.22
N THR A 450 -34.32 -16.16 -16.27
CA THR A 450 -34.72 -17.58 -16.13
C THR A 450 -34.07 -18.49 -17.18
N SER A 451 -33.51 -17.92 -18.25
CA SER A 451 -32.80 -18.63 -19.30
C SER A 451 -31.81 -17.70 -20.01
N TYR A 452 -30.88 -18.28 -20.78
CA TYR A 452 -30.12 -17.55 -21.78
C TYR A 452 -30.62 -17.82 -23.21
N TYR A 453 -30.47 -16.84 -24.10
CA TYR A 453 -30.62 -17.01 -25.55
C TYR A 453 -29.53 -16.25 -26.30
N GLN A 454 -29.12 -16.73 -27.48
CA GLN A 454 -28.13 -16.03 -28.29
C GLN A 454 -28.74 -14.77 -28.90
N ALA A 455 -28.25 -13.59 -28.50
CA ALA A 455 -28.78 -12.31 -28.95
C ALA A 455 -27.94 -11.66 -30.05
N ALA A 456 -26.62 -11.87 -30.04
CA ALA A 456 -25.72 -11.23 -30.99
C ALA A 456 -24.51 -12.11 -31.34
N TYR A 457 -23.89 -11.79 -32.47
CA TYR A 457 -22.60 -12.32 -32.88
C TYR A 457 -21.77 -11.20 -33.53
N LEU A 458 -20.58 -10.94 -33.00
CA LEU A 458 -19.61 -10.01 -33.58
C LEU A 458 -18.46 -10.79 -34.20
N PRO A 459 -18.34 -10.83 -35.54
CA PRO A 459 -17.10 -11.22 -36.19
C PRO A 459 -16.10 -10.06 -36.13
N THR A 460 -14.83 -10.36 -35.82
CA THR A 460 -13.75 -9.37 -35.85
C THR A 460 -12.66 -9.80 -36.83
N ASP A 461 -11.88 -8.83 -37.30
CA ASP A 461 -10.64 -9.11 -38.05
C ASP A 461 -9.42 -9.24 -37.11
N ASN A 462 -9.62 -9.07 -35.81
CA ASN A 462 -8.56 -9.13 -34.82
C ASN A 462 -8.19 -10.59 -34.52
N GLY A 463 -6.90 -10.80 -34.24
CA GLY A 463 -6.38 -12.11 -33.87
C GLY A 463 -6.87 -12.57 -32.49
N THR A 464 -6.87 -13.88 -32.28
CA THR A 464 -7.16 -14.51 -30.98
C THR A 464 -5.97 -14.56 -30.02
N ASN A 465 -4.78 -14.13 -30.46
CA ASN A 465 -3.55 -14.16 -29.66
C ASN A 465 -3.43 -12.86 -28.85
N ASN A 466 -3.90 -12.90 -27.61
CA ASN A 466 -4.03 -11.74 -26.72
C ASN A 466 -3.42 -12.03 -25.34
N VAL A 467 -3.06 -10.95 -24.66
CA VAL A 467 -2.56 -10.96 -23.27
C VAL A 467 -3.72 -11.23 -22.31
N GLY A 468 -4.93 -10.78 -22.64
CA GLY A 468 -6.14 -11.08 -21.88
C GLY A 468 -7.37 -10.36 -22.42
N PHE A 469 -8.51 -10.70 -21.82
CA PHE A 469 -9.77 -9.97 -21.98
C PHE A 469 -10.37 -9.70 -20.61
N PHE A 470 -11.09 -8.59 -20.48
CA PHE A 470 -11.88 -8.30 -19.29
C PHE A 470 -13.15 -7.49 -19.64
N PRO A 471 -14.24 -7.67 -18.87
CA PRO A 471 -15.41 -6.81 -18.95
C PRO A 471 -15.15 -5.48 -18.24
N ALA A 472 -15.71 -4.39 -18.77
CA ALA A 472 -15.57 -3.05 -18.19
C ALA A 472 -16.69 -2.14 -18.69
N ASP A 473 -17.34 -1.36 -17.82
CA ASP A 473 -18.08 -0.17 -18.27
C ASP A 473 -17.06 0.95 -18.52
N TRP A 474 -16.45 0.96 -19.70
CA TRP A 474 -15.31 1.83 -19.96
C TRP A 474 -15.72 3.30 -20.08
N ASN A 475 -16.92 3.57 -20.59
CA ASN A 475 -17.42 4.93 -20.85
C ASN A 475 -18.38 5.47 -19.76
N GLY A 476 -18.80 4.63 -18.80
CA GLY A 476 -19.72 4.99 -17.73
C GLY A 476 -21.18 5.09 -18.20
N ASP A 477 -21.56 4.37 -19.25
CA ASP A 477 -22.91 4.42 -19.82
C ASP A 477 -23.87 3.38 -19.20
N GLY A 478 -23.38 2.58 -18.24
CA GLY A 478 -24.14 1.55 -17.55
C GLY A 478 -24.19 0.22 -18.30
N LYS A 479 -23.51 0.09 -19.44
CA LYS A 479 -23.37 -1.16 -20.19
C LYS A 479 -21.95 -1.66 -20.10
N THR A 480 -21.81 -2.98 -20.11
CA THR A 480 -20.50 -3.61 -20.08
C THR A 480 -19.90 -3.67 -21.48
N ASP A 481 -18.73 -3.06 -21.64
CA ASP A 481 -17.85 -3.20 -22.78
C ASP A 481 -16.91 -4.40 -22.62
N ILE A 482 -16.32 -4.85 -23.72
CA ILE A 482 -15.31 -5.90 -23.72
C ILE A 482 -13.96 -5.30 -24.10
N ILE A 483 -12.97 -5.46 -23.23
CA ILE A 483 -11.60 -5.02 -23.50
C ILE A 483 -10.75 -6.20 -23.94
N GLN A 484 -10.09 -6.06 -25.08
CA GLN A 484 -9.03 -6.95 -25.53
C GLN A 484 -7.68 -6.29 -25.31
N CYS A 485 -6.78 -7.01 -24.65
CA CYS A 485 -5.39 -6.61 -24.49
C CYS A 485 -4.45 -7.52 -25.27
N TRP A 486 -3.42 -6.96 -25.88
CA TRP A 486 -2.42 -7.72 -26.66
C TRP A 486 -1.02 -7.15 -26.48
N ASN A 487 -0.01 -7.93 -26.90
CA ASN A 487 1.37 -7.49 -26.87
C ASN A 487 1.67 -6.69 -28.15
N ASN A 488 1.80 -5.36 -28.01
CA ASN A 488 2.13 -4.45 -29.10
C ASN A 488 3.61 -4.08 -29.05
N GLY A 489 4.48 -4.99 -29.48
CA GLY A 489 5.93 -4.71 -29.58
C GLY A 489 6.60 -4.42 -28.24
N GLY A 490 6.09 -5.01 -27.16
CA GLY A 490 6.57 -4.78 -25.80
C GLY A 490 5.68 -3.88 -24.97
N ALA A 491 4.75 -3.12 -25.58
CA ALA A 491 3.74 -2.31 -24.88
C ALA A 491 2.39 -3.05 -24.76
N LEU A 492 1.57 -2.67 -23.78
CA LEU A 492 0.21 -3.20 -23.64
C LEU A 492 -0.73 -2.50 -24.63
N GLY A 493 -1.08 -3.15 -25.73
CA GLY A 493 -2.09 -2.63 -26.64
C GLY A 493 -3.51 -2.94 -26.16
N ILE A 494 -4.45 -2.07 -26.49
CA ILE A 494 -5.85 -2.13 -26.02
C ILE A 494 -6.79 -1.95 -27.21
N ILE A 495 -7.83 -2.78 -27.28
CA ILE A 495 -8.99 -2.62 -28.16
C ILE A 495 -10.23 -2.67 -27.29
N VAL A 496 -11.10 -1.67 -27.41
CA VAL A 496 -12.38 -1.61 -26.71
C VAL A 496 -13.48 -1.96 -27.69
N TYR A 497 -14.23 -3.01 -27.36
CA TYR A 497 -15.49 -3.34 -28.01
C TYR A 497 -16.61 -2.72 -27.17
N GLY A 498 -17.12 -1.58 -27.62
CA GLY A 498 -18.17 -0.83 -26.95
C GLY A 498 -19.55 -1.45 -27.20
N SER A 499 -20.34 -1.62 -26.15
CA SER A 499 -21.72 -2.09 -26.25
C SER A 499 -22.66 -0.96 -26.70
N ASN A 500 -23.63 -1.30 -27.54
CA ASN A 500 -24.74 -0.40 -27.87
C ASN A 500 -26.10 -0.88 -27.31
N GLY A 501 -26.12 -1.97 -26.55
CA GLY A 501 -27.33 -2.62 -26.03
C GLY A 501 -27.96 -3.69 -26.94
N SER A 502 -27.48 -3.82 -28.16
CA SER A 502 -27.88 -4.88 -29.11
C SER A 502 -26.71 -5.71 -29.64
N GLY A 503 -25.48 -5.23 -29.42
CA GLY A 503 -24.25 -5.86 -29.84
C GLY A 503 -23.06 -4.94 -29.56
N TYR A 504 -21.92 -5.29 -30.13
CA TYR A 504 -20.64 -4.63 -29.87
C TYR A 504 -20.02 -4.07 -31.14
N THR A 505 -19.27 -2.97 -31.01
CA THR A 505 -18.47 -2.38 -32.10
C THR A 505 -17.11 -1.92 -31.57
N VAL A 506 -16.08 -1.86 -32.40
CA VAL A 506 -14.79 -1.31 -31.97
C VAL A 506 -14.91 0.20 -31.82
N VAL A 507 -14.78 0.70 -30.58
CA VAL A 507 -14.89 2.13 -30.25
C VAL A 507 -13.55 2.77 -29.89
N HIS A 508 -12.53 1.96 -29.60
CA HIS A 508 -11.17 2.43 -29.34
C HIS A 508 -10.13 1.39 -29.74
N SER A 509 -8.98 1.86 -30.22
CA SER A 509 -7.77 1.07 -30.43
C SER A 509 -6.57 1.94 -30.09
N GLY A 510 -5.69 1.45 -29.22
CA GLY A 510 -4.58 2.23 -28.68
C GLY A 510 -3.51 1.39 -28.00
N THR A 511 -2.59 2.06 -27.32
CA THR A 511 -1.49 1.43 -26.58
C THR A 511 -1.23 2.18 -25.29
N ALA A 512 -1.12 1.45 -24.19
CA ALA A 512 -0.69 1.96 -22.91
C ALA A 512 0.85 1.96 -22.83
N PRO A 513 1.47 2.94 -22.14
CA PRO A 513 2.92 3.17 -22.22
C PRO A 513 3.78 2.10 -21.52
N GLN A 514 3.22 1.28 -20.62
CA GLN A 514 3.97 0.26 -19.91
C GLN A 514 3.90 -1.10 -20.60
N GLY A 515 4.93 -1.90 -20.34
CA GLY A 515 5.16 -3.12 -21.11
C GLY A 515 4.21 -4.28 -20.79
N TYR A 516 4.36 -5.37 -21.54
CA TYR A 516 3.67 -6.67 -21.31
C TYR A 516 4.29 -7.47 -20.14
N GLY A 517 3.48 -7.89 -19.17
CA GLY A 517 3.90 -8.70 -18.02
C GLY A 517 2.72 -9.40 -17.37
N ASN A 518 2.81 -10.74 -17.28
CA ASN A 518 1.71 -11.71 -17.27
C ASN A 518 1.19 -12.17 -15.91
N VAL A 519 0.84 -11.27 -14.99
CA VAL A 519 0.27 -11.75 -13.71
C VAL A 519 -1.26 -11.65 -13.70
N GLY A 520 -1.83 -10.64 -14.34
CA GLY A 520 -3.29 -10.48 -14.43
C GLY A 520 -3.71 -9.08 -14.87
N LEU A 521 -4.94 -8.98 -15.38
CA LEU A 521 -5.63 -7.73 -15.65
C LEU A 521 -6.90 -7.76 -14.80
N VAL A 522 -7.07 -6.78 -13.92
CA VAL A 522 -8.17 -6.75 -12.96
C VAL A 522 -8.99 -5.49 -13.22
N PRO A 523 -10.22 -5.60 -13.76
CA PRO A 523 -11.12 -4.46 -13.90
C PRO A 523 -11.67 -4.05 -12.52
N LEU A 524 -11.70 -2.77 -12.22
CA LEU A 524 -12.30 -2.22 -10.99
C LEU A 524 -12.52 -0.71 -11.15
N ASP A 525 -13.41 -0.09 -10.36
CA ASP A 525 -13.55 1.37 -10.30
C ASP A 525 -12.77 1.89 -9.08
N TYR A 526 -11.54 2.37 -9.30
CA TYR A 526 -10.65 2.73 -8.19
C TYR A 526 -10.91 4.15 -7.71
N ASP A 527 -11.37 5.06 -8.55
CA ASP A 527 -11.60 6.45 -8.16
C ASP A 527 -13.05 6.77 -7.80
N GLY A 528 -13.98 5.86 -8.14
CA GLY A 528 -15.40 5.96 -7.84
C GLY A 528 -16.15 6.83 -8.84
N ASP A 529 -15.61 7.05 -10.04
CA ASP A 529 -16.20 7.92 -11.05
C ASP A 529 -17.30 7.23 -11.89
N GLY A 530 -17.54 5.94 -11.65
CA GLY A 530 -18.53 5.14 -12.35
C GLY A 530 -18.05 4.55 -13.66
N LYS A 531 -16.79 4.76 -14.04
CA LYS A 531 -16.14 4.05 -15.15
C LYS A 531 -15.26 2.94 -14.60
N THR A 532 -15.17 1.86 -15.36
CA THR A 532 -14.28 0.77 -15.00
C THR A 532 -12.85 1.10 -15.41
N ASP A 533 -12.01 1.29 -14.41
CA ASP A 533 -10.57 1.34 -14.49
C ASP A 533 -9.99 -0.08 -14.57
N PHE A 534 -8.66 -0.21 -14.57
CA PHE A 534 -8.06 -1.51 -14.35
C PHE A 534 -6.66 -1.45 -13.73
N VAL A 535 -6.29 -2.56 -13.12
CA VAL A 535 -4.92 -2.82 -12.67
C VAL A 535 -4.28 -3.91 -13.51
N GLN A 536 -3.11 -3.59 -14.04
CA GLN A 536 -2.19 -4.54 -14.62
C GLN A 536 -1.24 -5.05 -13.55
N CYS A 537 -1.31 -6.35 -13.28
CA CYS A 537 -0.45 -7.04 -12.35
C CYS A 537 0.83 -7.48 -13.08
N TRP A 538 1.98 -7.08 -12.54
CA TRP A 538 3.28 -7.15 -13.19
C TRP A 538 4.31 -7.82 -12.26
N ASN A 539 5.19 -8.65 -12.81
CA ASN A 539 6.34 -9.17 -12.08
C ASN A 539 7.59 -8.33 -12.36
N LYS A 540 8.04 -7.55 -11.38
CA LYS A 540 9.30 -6.80 -11.46
C LYS A 540 10.32 -7.45 -10.52
N ASN A 541 11.24 -8.23 -11.09
CA ASN A 541 12.35 -8.85 -10.35
C ASN A 541 11.89 -9.70 -9.14
N GLY A 542 10.79 -10.44 -9.28
CA GLY A 542 10.27 -11.29 -8.20
C GLY A 542 9.35 -10.56 -7.22
N ILE A 543 8.98 -9.32 -7.51
CA ILE A 543 8.03 -8.52 -6.74
C ILE A 543 6.79 -8.27 -7.59
N LEU A 544 5.60 -8.56 -7.06
CA LEU A 544 4.34 -8.19 -7.67
C LEU A 544 4.21 -6.65 -7.67
N ASN A 545 3.91 -6.09 -8.83
CA ASN A 545 3.68 -4.68 -9.05
C ASN A 545 2.27 -4.53 -9.61
N LEU A 546 1.57 -3.50 -9.17
CA LEU A 546 0.20 -3.19 -9.57
C LEU A 546 0.27 -1.86 -10.31
N ILE A 547 0.16 -1.92 -11.63
CA ILE A 547 0.12 -0.74 -12.49
C ILE A 547 -1.33 -0.33 -12.65
N LEU A 548 -1.66 0.86 -12.18
CA LEU A 548 -3.03 1.36 -12.22
C LEU A 548 -3.27 2.22 -13.46
N TYR A 549 -4.39 1.97 -14.12
CA TYR A 549 -4.86 2.74 -15.26
C TYR A 549 -6.27 3.25 -15.02
N ARG A 550 -6.48 4.55 -15.17
CA ARG A 550 -7.78 5.19 -15.08
C ARG A 550 -8.48 5.25 -16.43
N SER A 551 -9.76 4.90 -16.52
CA SER A 551 -10.57 5.16 -17.70
C SER A 551 -10.98 6.63 -17.79
N THR A 552 -10.82 7.23 -18.97
CA THR A 552 -11.36 8.56 -19.27
C THR A 552 -12.70 8.50 -20.01
N GLY A 553 -13.19 7.29 -20.32
CA GLY A 553 -14.29 7.06 -21.27
C GLY A 553 -13.92 7.23 -22.74
N SER A 554 -12.64 7.51 -23.03
CA SER A 554 -12.10 7.61 -24.40
C SER A 554 -10.69 7.04 -24.56
N SER A 555 -10.01 6.79 -23.43
CA SER A 555 -8.69 6.16 -23.33
C SER A 555 -8.48 5.60 -21.91
N PHE A 556 -7.33 4.96 -21.69
CA PHE A 556 -6.82 4.64 -20.36
C PHE A 556 -5.57 5.46 -20.06
N GLU A 557 -5.53 6.11 -18.90
CA GLU A 557 -4.42 6.93 -18.41
C GLU A 557 -3.59 6.16 -17.38
N TYR A 558 -2.27 6.16 -17.52
CA TYR A 558 -1.37 5.59 -16.52
C TYR A 558 -1.34 6.47 -15.27
N ILE A 559 -1.68 5.88 -14.11
CA ILE A 559 -1.72 6.58 -12.83
C ILE A 559 -0.45 6.34 -12.03
N GLY A 560 0.05 5.11 -12.00
CA GLY A 560 1.24 4.78 -11.22
C GLY A 560 1.57 3.30 -11.22
N ASN A 561 2.71 2.96 -10.61
CA ASN A 561 3.18 1.60 -10.43
C ASN A 561 3.48 1.34 -8.96
N TYR A 562 2.70 0.45 -8.35
CA TYR A 562 2.71 0.15 -6.93
C TYR A 562 3.28 -1.24 -6.72
N ALA A 563 4.54 -1.32 -6.32
CA ALA A 563 5.11 -2.59 -5.90
C ALA A 563 4.45 -3.05 -4.59
N THR A 564 4.18 -4.35 -4.46
CA THR A 564 3.68 -4.98 -3.25
C THR A 564 4.84 -5.69 -2.53
N MET A 565 4.59 -6.27 -1.37
CA MET A 565 5.59 -7.08 -0.65
C MET A 565 5.61 -8.54 -1.11
N GLU A 566 4.73 -8.91 -2.02
CA GLU A 566 4.44 -10.30 -2.35
C GLU A 566 5.08 -10.72 -3.67
N GLY A 567 5.35 -12.02 -3.73
CA GLY A 567 5.84 -12.63 -4.96
C GLY A 567 4.79 -12.52 -6.08
N PRO A 568 5.22 -12.57 -7.35
CA PRO A 568 4.34 -12.54 -8.52
C PRO A 568 3.58 -13.86 -8.73
N THR A 569 3.79 -14.88 -7.90
CA THR A 569 3.22 -16.21 -8.04
C THR A 569 1.79 -16.24 -7.54
N ASN A 570 0.84 -16.17 -8.47
CA ASN A 570 -0.58 -16.04 -8.15
C ASN A 570 -1.36 -17.18 -8.80
N TYR A 571 -2.39 -17.66 -8.10
CA TYR A 571 -3.42 -18.56 -8.61
C TYR A 571 -4.66 -17.80 -9.06
N GLY A 572 -4.80 -16.55 -8.65
CA GLY A 572 -5.85 -15.63 -9.11
C GLY A 572 -5.56 -14.20 -8.68
N MET A 573 -5.95 -13.24 -9.51
CA MET A 573 -6.06 -11.83 -9.17
C MET A 573 -7.52 -11.46 -9.45
N LEU A 574 -8.25 -11.09 -8.40
CA LEU A 574 -9.70 -10.90 -8.46
C LEU A 574 -10.05 -9.47 -8.04
N PRO A 575 -11.03 -8.83 -8.68
CA PRO A 575 -11.59 -7.59 -8.18
C PRO A 575 -12.41 -7.86 -6.92
N VAL A 576 -12.31 -6.96 -5.95
CA VAL A 576 -13.05 -7.04 -4.68
C VAL A 576 -13.52 -5.66 -4.24
N LYS A 577 -14.70 -5.59 -3.64
CA LYS A 577 -15.30 -4.37 -3.09
C LYS A 577 -15.72 -4.61 -1.64
N ARG A 578 -15.64 -3.56 -0.82
CA ARG A 578 -16.31 -3.51 0.49
C ARG A 578 -17.43 -2.49 0.44
N ALA A 579 -18.53 -2.79 1.13
CA ALA A 579 -19.61 -1.83 1.30
C ALA A 579 -19.06 -0.52 1.88
N GLY A 580 -19.28 0.59 1.18
CA GLY A 580 -18.80 1.92 1.58
C GLY A 580 -17.31 2.20 1.33
N MET A 581 -16.57 1.28 0.70
CA MET A 581 -15.18 1.46 0.30
C MET A 581 -15.05 1.48 -1.22
N LYS A 582 -13.93 2.04 -1.70
CA LYS A 582 -13.51 1.91 -3.11
C LYS A 582 -13.18 0.46 -3.43
N ASP A 583 -13.15 0.15 -4.72
CA ASP A 583 -12.77 -1.18 -5.17
C ASP A 583 -11.29 -1.45 -4.86
N GLY A 584 -10.94 -2.73 -4.81
CA GLY A 584 -9.62 -3.22 -4.50
C GLY A 584 -9.36 -4.54 -5.22
N ILE A 585 -8.27 -5.20 -4.83
CA ILE A 585 -7.78 -6.41 -5.48
C ILE A 585 -7.49 -7.47 -4.44
N ALA A 586 -7.91 -8.71 -4.72
CA ALA A 586 -7.48 -9.87 -3.97
C ALA A 586 -6.47 -10.70 -4.79
N GLN A 587 -5.28 -10.90 -4.25
CA GLN A 587 -4.30 -11.86 -4.73
C GLN A 587 -4.53 -13.20 -4.02
N ILE A 588 -4.76 -14.23 -4.81
CA ILE A 588 -4.86 -15.61 -4.34
C ILE A 588 -3.55 -16.30 -4.67
N TRP A 589 -2.94 -16.94 -3.69
CA TRP A 589 -1.67 -17.64 -3.87
C TRP A 589 -1.58 -18.90 -3.02
N LYS A 590 -0.58 -19.73 -3.31
CA LYS A 590 -0.37 -21.01 -2.62
C LYS A 590 0.50 -20.80 -1.39
N ASN A 591 -0.01 -21.22 -0.24
CA ASN A 591 0.74 -21.29 1.01
C ASN A 591 0.79 -22.76 1.49
N GLY A 592 1.85 -23.49 1.08
CA GLY A 592 1.97 -24.92 1.37
C GLY A 592 0.87 -25.75 0.70
N SER A 593 0.05 -26.46 1.48
CA SER A 593 -1.13 -27.21 1.02
C SER A 593 -2.43 -26.40 1.06
N SER A 594 -2.36 -25.14 1.50
CA SER A 594 -3.50 -24.26 1.72
C SER A 594 -3.51 -23.10 0.74
N THR A 595 -4.66 -22.45 0.64
CA THR A 595 -4.83 -21.21 -0.14
C THR A 595 -4.64 -20.01 0.76
N ALA A 596 -3.91 -19.01 0.32
CA ALA A 596 -3.79 -17.74 1.00
C ALA A 596 -4.34 -16.59 0.14
N ILE A 597 -4.96 -15.61 0.79
CA ILE A 597 -5.64 -14.47 0.16
C ILE A 597 -5.08 -13.19 0.75
N PHE A 598 -4.47 -12.38 -0.10
CA PHE A 598 -4.05 -11.01 0.22
C PHE A 598 -4.99 -10.02 -0.41
N ARG A 599 -5.46 -9.05 0.38
CA ARG A 599 -6.30 -7.97 -0.12
C ARG A 599 -5.53 -6.67 -0.13
N TYR A 600 -5.75 -5.93 -1.20
CA TYR A 600 -5.18 -4.63 -1.49
C TYR A 600 -6.35 -3.67 -1.69
N ASP A 601 -6.56 -2.73 -0.76
CA ASP A 601 -7.62 -1.72 -0.88
C ASP A 601 -7.08 -0.37 -1.32
N VAL A 602 -7.83 0.30 -2.19
CA VAL A 602 -7.54 1.69 -2.55
C VAL A 602 -7.82 2.56 -1.32
N LEU A 603 -6.80 3.24 -0.81
CA LEU A 603 -6.96 4.12 0.34
C LEU A 603 -7.75 5.36 -0.10
N ASN A 604 -8.81 5.69 0.64
CA ASN A 604 -9.50 6.97 0.49
C ASN A 604 -8.59 8.06 1.06
N TYR A 605 -7.91 8.81 0.20
CA TYR A 605 -7.33 10.10 0.60
C TYR A 605 -8.46 11.13 0.64
N GLN A 606 -8.63 11.80 1.77
CA GLN A 606 -9.42 13.03 1.89
C GLN A 606 -8.51 14.25 1.84
#